data_AF-A0A8K0XB10-F1
#
_entry.id   AF-A0A8K0XB10-F1
#
_cell.length_a   1.000
_cell.length_b   1.000
_cell.length_c   1.000
_cell.angle_alpha   90.00
_cell.angle_beta   90.00
_cell.angle_gamma   90.00
#
_symmetry.space_group_name_H-M   'P 1'
#
loop_
_entity.id
_entity.type
_entity.pdbx_description
1 polymer ?
#
loop_
_entity_poly.entity_id
_entity_poly.type
_entity_poly.pdbx_seq_one_letter_code
_entity_poly.pdbx_strand_id
1 'polypeptide(L)' 'MVSFWIRGGAAEANRFLTATRLFTLSEPLDGVESLAELPAQMTHGSIPEPHLGLETI' A
#
# COMPACT_ATOMS: atom_id res chain seq x y z
N MET A 1 -0.35 -4.64 12.55
CA MET A 1 -0.18 -4.06 11.20
C MET A 1 1.23 -4.40 10.72
N VAL A 2 1.39 -4.76 9.44
CA VAL A 2 2.69 -5.07 8.85
C VAL A 2 2.81 -4.26 7.57
N SER A 3 3.98 -3.67 7.35
CA SER A 3 4.30 -2.94 6.14
C SER A 3 5.55 -3.54 5.52
N PHE A 4 5.60 -3.55 4.18
CA PHE A 4 6.73 -4.08 3.43
C PHE A 4 6.82 -3.40 2.07
N TRP A 5 7.97 -3.53 1.44
CA TRP A 5 8.23 -2.98 0.11
C TRP A 5 8.10 -4.06 -0.96
N ILE A 6 7.49 -3.69 -2.09
CA ILE A 6 7.51 -4.49 -3.31
C ILE A 6 8.61 -3.96 -4.22
N ARG A 7 9.51 -4.85 -4.65
CA ARG A 7 10.52 -4.52 -5.67
C ARG A 7 9.81 -4.25 -7.00
N GLY A 8 10.25 -3.20 -7.71
CA GLY A 8 9.66 -2.80 -9.00
C GLY A 8 8.68 -1.62 -8.92
N GLY A 9 8.56 -0.99 -7.75
CA GLY A 9 7.84 0.28 -7.58
C GLY A 9 6.32 0.16 -7.68
N ALA A 10 5.65 1.30 -7.94
CA ALA A 10 4.20 1.41 -7.87
C ALA A 10 3.46 0.46 -8.82
N ALA A 11 4.00 0.19 -10.01
CA ALA A 11 3.38 -0.72 -10.97
C ALA A 11 3.33 -2.17 -10.43
N GLU A 12 4.45 -2.66 -9.86
CA GLU A 12 4.50 -3.98 -9.25
C GLU A 12 3.70 -4.06 -7.94
N ALA A 13 3.68 -3.00 -7.15
CA ALA A 13 2.83 -2.92 -5.96
C ALA A 13 1.33 -3.02 -6.31
N ASN A 14 0.88 -2.32 -7.36
CA ASN A 14 -0.49 -2.43 -7.86
C ASN A 14 -0.80 -3.85 -8.38
N ARG A 15 0.12 -4.47 -9.13
CA ARG A 15 -0.04 -5.87 -9.57
C ARG A 15 -0.15 -6.83 -8.40
N PHE A 16 0.70 -6.68 -7.39
CA PHE A 16 0.64 -7.48 -6.17
C PHE A 16 -0.73 -7.38 -5.49
N LEU A 17 -1.20 -6.16 -5.20
CA LEU A 17 -2.47 -5.92 -4.53
C LEU A 17 -3.66 -6.51 -5.30
N THR A 18 -3.69 -6.30 -6.62
CA THR A 18 -4.77 -6.80 -7.51
C THR A 18 -4.71 -8.31 -7.77
N ALA A 19 -3.56 -8.96 -7.54
CA ALA A 19 -3.43 -10.42 -7.65
C ALA A 19 -3.86 -11.17 -6.38
N THR A 20 -3.99 -10.47 -5.25
CA THR A 20 -4.45 -11.09 -4.00
C THR A 20 -5.93 -11.49 -4.09
N ARG A 21 -6.30 -12.58 -3.42
CA ARG A 21 -7.69 -13.08 -3.36
C ARG A 21 -8.29 -13.04 -1.95
N LEU A 22 -7.45 -12.89 -0.94
CA LEU A 22 -7.86 -12.88 0.47
C LEU A 22 -7.87 -11.48 1.07
N PHE A 23 -7.16 -10.53 0.45
CA PHE A 23 -7.07 -9.17 0.94
C PHE A 23 -8.03 -8.29 0.17
N THR A 24 -8.84 -7.51 0.89
CA THR A 24 -9.61 -6.44 0.29
C THR A 24 -8.76 -5.18 0.23
N LEU A 25 -8.73 -4.52 -0.92
CA LEU A 25 -8.11 -3.21 -1.06
C LEU A 25 -8.98 -2.17 -0.35
N SER A 26 -8.48 -1.55 0.72
CA SER A 26 -9.27 -0.72 1.62
C SER A 26 -8.41 0.35 2.29
N GLU A 27 -8.95 1.57 2.45
CA GLU A 27 -8.30 2.64 3.23
C GLU A 27 -8.36 2.42 4.75
N PRO A 28 -9.50 2.02 5.35
CA PRO A 28 -9.53 1.61 6.76
C PRO A 28 -8.86 0.24 6.96
N LEU A 29 -8.25 0.04 8.13
CA LEU A 29 -7.52 -1.18 8.53
C LEU A 29 -8.02 -1.78 9.87
N ASP A 30 -9.25 -1.45 10.28
CA ASP A 30 -9.83 -1.81 11.59
C ASP A 30 -10.88 -2.94 11.53
N GLY A 31 -10.98 -3.63 10.39
CA GLY A 31 -11.86 -4.79 10.21
C GLY A 31 -11.30 -6.10 10.76
N VAL A 32 -12.17 -7.11 10.88
CA VAL A 32 -11.77 -8.50 11.14
C VAL A 32 -11.25 -9.19 9.88
N GLU A 33 -11.53 -8.60 8.72
CA GLU A 33 -11.09 -9.03 7.40
C GLU A 33 -9.61 -8.74 7.18
N SER A 34 -9.00 -9.46 6.23
CA SER A 34 -7.66 -9.13 5.74
C SER A 34 -7.74 -7.93 4.80
N LEU A 35 -7.05 -6.85 5.16
CA LEU A 35 -7.08 -5.56 4.45
C LEU A 35 -5.67 -5.21 4.00
N ALA A 36 -5.55 -4.61 2.81
CA ALA A 36 -4.30 -4.12 2.26
C ALA A 36 -4.52 -2.79 1.54
N GLU A 37 -3.48 -1.97 1.46
CA GLU A 37 -3.50 -0.69 0.76
C GLU A 37 -2.14 -0.37 0.15
N LEU A 38 -2.13 0.64 -0.73
CA LEU A 38 -0.93 1.33 -1.16
C LEU A 38 -0.95 2.76 -0.60
N PRO A 39 -0.31 3.01 0.56
CA PRO A 39 -0.49 4.26 1.30
C PRO A 39 -0.24 5.52 0.46
N ALA A 40 0.84 5.52 -0.34
CA ALA A 40 1.21 6.64 -1.20
C ALA A 40 0.14 7.03 -2.24
N GLN A 41 -0.78 6.13 -2.59
CA GLN A 41 -1.89 6.38 -3.53
C GLN A 41 -3.26 6.44 -2.84
N MET A 42 -3.32 6.14 -1.54
CA MET A 42 -4.56 5.99 -0.77
C MET A 42 -4.48 6.89 0.49
N THR A 43 -4.39 6.31 1.68
CA THR A 43 -4.47 7.04 2.96
C THR A 43 -3.43 8.15 3.14
N HIS A 44 -2.28 8.06 2.48
CA HIS A 44 -1.18 9.03 2.57
C HIS A 44 -0.99 9.85 1.28
N GLY A 45 -1.95 9.80 0.33
CA GLY A 45 -1.82 10.49 -0.96
C GLY A 45 -1.71 12.03 -0.87
N SER A 46 -2.00 12.62 0.30
CA SER A 46 -1.81 14.05 0.57
C SER A 46 -0.42 14.43 1.08
N ILE A 47 0.42 13.43 1.42
CA ILE A 47 1.77 13.66 1.93
C ILE A 47 2.71 13.94 0.75
N PRO A 48 3.46 15.05 0.76
CA PRO A 48 4.44 15.32 -0.29
C PRO A 48 5.48 14.19 -0.40
N GLU A 49 5.90 13.85 -1.62
CA GLU A 49 6.82 12.74 -1.90
C GLU A 49 8.06 12.66 -0.98
N PRO A 50 8.75 13.79 -0.64
CA PRO A 50 9.92 13.76 0.24
C PRO A 50 9.64 13.32 1.69
N HIS A 51 8.38 13.14 2.05
CA HIS A 51 7.95 12.74 3.38
C HIS A 51 7.27 11.36 3.37
N LEU A 52 7.14 10.72 2.21
CA LEU A 52 6.58 9.35 2.08
C LEU A 52 7.62 8.26 2.41
N GLY A 53 8.88 8.62 2.69
CA GLY A 53 9.95 7.66 2.94
C GLY A 53 10.39 6.91 1.69
N LEU A 54 9.97 7.38 0.51
CA LEU A 54 10.29 6.76 -0.78
C LEU A 54 11.75 6.97 -1.20
N GLU A 55 12.43 7.94 -0.60
CA GLU A 55 13.85 8.21 -0.88
C GLU A 55 14.83 7.14 -0.36
N THR A 56 14.34 6.17 0.41
CA THR A 56 15.18 5.15 1.06
C THR A 56 15.09 3.76 0.43
N ILE A 57 14.43 3.63 -0.73
CA ILE A 57 14.06 2.36 -1.39
C ILE A 57 14.57 2.35 -2.82
#